data_AF-A0AA95B5N3-F1
#
_entry.id   AF-A0AA95B5N3-F1
#
_cell.length_a   1.000
_cell.length_b   1.000
_cell.length_c   1.000
_cell.angle_alpha   90.00
_cell.angle_beta   90.00
_cell.angle_gamma   90.00
#
_symmetry.space_group_name_H-M   'P 1'
#
loop_
_entity.id
_entity.type
_entity.pdbx_description
1 polymer ?
#
loop_
_entity_poly.entity_id
_entity_poly.type
_entity_poly.pdbx_seq_one_letter_code
_entity_poly.pdbx_strand_id
1 'polypeptide(L)' 'MDRFLFVFGIIVFSFSLVFFVMNFFTDYDNTAMVGSVLIMLNASIAMCVAEILTRIKNIK' A
#
# COMPACT_ATOMS: atom_id res chain seq x y z
N MET A 1 -3.81 -3.56 -16.67
CA MET A 1 -4.36 -2.58 -15.70
C MET A 1 -3.99 -3.03 -14.30
N ASP A 2 -4.31 -4.27 -13.97
CA ASP A 2 -3.66 -5.18 -13.01
C ASP A 2 -2.16 -4.90 -12.73
N ARG A 3 -1.25 -5.05 -13.70
CA ARG A 3 0.20 -4.75 -13.49
C ARG A 3 0.48 -3.32 -13.01
N PHE A 4 -0.25 -2.32 -13.52
CA PHE A 4 -0.07 -0.93 -13.11
C PHE A 4 -0.55 -0.74 -11.66
N LEU A 5 -1.71 -1.30 -11.32
CA LEU A 5 -2.28 -1.22 -9.97
C LEU A 5 -1.36 -1.87 -8.93
N PHE A 6 -0.72 -2.99 -9.29
CA PHE A 6 0.25 -3.67 -8.44
C PHE A 6 1.51 -2.83 -8.19
N VAL A 7 2.13 -2.30 -9.26
CA VAL A 7 3.32 -1.45 -9.14
C VAL A 7 3.01 -0.17 -8.38
N PHE A 8 1.86 0.45 -8.65
CA PHE A 8 1.39 1.62 -7.91
C PHE A 8 1.24 1.31 -6.42
N GLY A 9 0.62 0.18 -6.07
CA GLY A 9 0.48 -0.27 -4.68
C GLY A 9 1.82 -0.45 -3.98
N ILE A 10 2.82 -1.06 -4.63
CA ILE A 10 4.17 -1.22 -4.06
C ILE A 10 4.81 0.13 -3.75
N ILE A 11 4.73 1.08 -4.69
CA ILE A 11 5.33 2.41 -4.53
C ILE A 11 4.68 3.14 -3.36
N VAL A 12 3.34 3.22 -3.35
CA VAL A 12 2.59 3.90 -2.28
C VAL A 12 2.85 3.24 -0.92
N PHE A 13 2.89 1.91 -0.87
CA PHE A 13 3.20 1.17 0.35
C PHE A 13 4.61 1.52 0.86
N SER A 14 5.60 1.52 -0.02
CA SER A 14 7.00 1.79 0.34
C SER A 14 7.18 3.22 0.88
N PHE A 15 6.58 4.21 0.21
CA PHE A 15 6.59 5.60 0.70
C PHE A 15 5.90 5.73 2.06
N SER A 16 4.75 5.08 2.22
CA SER A 16 3.99 5.12 3.47
C SER A 16 4.71 4.41 4.61
N LEU A 17 5.42 3.32 4.32
CA LEU A 17 6.27 2.60 5.28
C LEU A 17 7.41 3.49 5.80
N VAL A 18 8.08 4.23 4.93
CA VAL A 18 9.14 5.18 5.35
C VAL A 18 8.55 6.25 6.27
N PHE A 19 7.38 6.80 5.92
CA PHE A 19 6.68 7.77 6.76
C PHE A 19 6.27 7.20 8.11
N PHE A 20 5.76 5.97 8.13
CA PHE A 20 5.41 5.26 9.36
C PHE A 20 6.64 5.09 10.26
N VAL A 21 7.74 4.59 9.71
CA VAL A 21 9.01 4.38 10.43
C VAL A 21 9.52 5.70 11.01
N MET A 22 9.56 6.79 10.21
CA MET A 22 9.99 8.09 10.71
C MET A 22 9.08 8.63 11.84
N ASN A 23 7.76 8.51 11.71
CA ASN A 23 6.83 8.92 12.76
C ASN A 23 6.98 8.07 14.03
N PHE A 24 7.23 6.76 13.87
CA PHE A 24 7.39 5.83 14.99
C PHE A 24 8.64 6.11 15.82
N PHE A 25 9.75 6.50 15.19
CA PHE A 25 11.01 6.79 15.89
C PHE A 25 11.16 8.24 16.38
N THR A 26 10.40 9.18 15.81
CA THR A 26 10.55 10.61 16.09
C THR A 26 9.41 11.19 16.93
N ASP A 27 8.42 10.38 17.34
CA ASP A 27 7.21 10.80 18.09
C ASP A 27 6.55 12.06 17.48
N TYR A 28 6.51 12.12 16.15
CA TYR A 28 6.23 13.37 15.43
C TYR A 28 4.75 13.78 15.50
N ASP A 29 3.84 12.91 15.07
CA ASP A 29 2.39 13.11 15.21
C ASP A 29 1.66 11.74 15.17
N ASN A 30 0.91 11.44 16.23
CA ASN A 30 0.09 10.22 16.32
C ASN A 30 -0.92 10.10 15.17
N THR A 31 -1.44 11.22 14.67
CA THR A 31 -2.40 11.25 13.56
C THR A 31 -1.73 10.84 12.25
N ALA A 32 -0.50 11.31 12.02
CA ALA A 32 0.28 10.96 10.84
C ALA A 32 0.67 9.47 10.86
N MET A 33 0.99 8.93 12.04
CA MET A 33 1.24 7.49 12.20
C MET A 33 0.00 6.67 11.81
N VAL A 34 -1.19 6.98 12.36
CA VAL A 34 -2.43 6.29 12.00
C VAL A 34 -2.74 6.43 10.51
N GLY A 35 -2.56 7.63 9.94
CA GLY A 35 -2.75 7.88 8.51
C GLY A 35 -1.84 7.02 7.64
N SER A 36 -0.56 6.88 8.00
CA SER A 36 0.37 6.02 7.26
C SER A 36 -0.04 4.54 7.31
N VAL A 37 -0.56 4.04 8.45
CA VAL A 37 -1.09 2.68 8.53
C VAL A 37 -2.29 2.48 7.60
N LEU A 38 -3.22 3.45 7.54
CA LEU A 38 -4.38 3.37 6.66
C LEU A 38 -3.99 3.40 5.18
N ILE A 39 -2.99 4.21 4.80
CA ILE A 39 -2.46 4.25 3.43
C ILE A 39 -1.78 2.92 3.07
N MET A 40 -0.95 2.37 3.96
CA MET A 40 -0.32 1.05 3.77
C MET A 40 -1.37 -0.05 3.60
N LEU A 41 -2.44 -0.03 4.40
CA LEU A 41 -3.54 -0.99 4.30
C LEU A 41 -4.25 -0.88 2.94
N ASN A 42 -4.55 0.36 2.50
CA ASN A 42 -5.21 0.59 1.21
C ASN A 42 -4.34 0.13 0.03
N ALA A 43 -3.03 0.42 0.08
CA ALA A 43 -2.07 -0.04 -0.91
C ALA A 43 -1.98 -1.58 -0.96
N SER A 44 -2.02 -2.24 0.20
CA SER A 44 -2.04 -3.71 0.30
C SER A 44 -3.29 -4.32 -0.33
N ILE A 45 -4.45 -3.71 -0.12
CA ILE A 45 -5.72 -4.14 -0.76
C ILE A 45 -5.62 -3.97 -2.28
N ALA A 46 -5.09 -2.84 -2.77
CA ALA A 46 -4.91 -2.61 -4.20
C ALA A 46 -4.00 -3.67 -4.86
N MET A 47 -2.90 -4.05 -4.19
CA MET A 47 -2.02 -5.13 -4.65
C MET A 47 -2.73 -6.49 -4.69
N CYS A 48 -3.49 -6.84 -3.64
CA CYS A 48 -4.27 -8.08 -3.59
C CYS A 48 -5.32 -8.14 -4.72
N VAL A 49 -6.07 -7.05 -4.92
CA VAL A 49 -7.07 -6.95 -5.99
C VAL A 49 -6.41 -7.08 -7.36
N ALA A 50 -5.23 -6.48 -7.57
CA ALA A 50 -4.47 -6.62 -8.80
C ALA A 50 -4.10 -8.09 -9.10
N GLU A 51 -3.71 -8.85 -8.07
CA GLU A 51 -3.40 -10.27 -8.20
C GLU A 51 -4.66 -11.09 -8.55
N ILE A 52 -5.78 -10.85 -7.85
CA ILE A 52 -7.06 -11.53 -8.11
C ILE A 52 -7.50 -11.29 -9.56
N LEU A 53 -7.47 -10.03 -10.03
CA LEU A 53 -7.84 -9.68 -11.40
C LEU A 53 -6.93 -10.36 -12.43
N THR A 54 -5.63 -10.46 -12.15
CA THR A 54 -4.68 -11.16 -13.00
C THR A 54 -5.01 -12.65 -13.09
N ARG A 55 -5.32 -13.29 -11.96
CA ARG A 55 -5.70 -14.71 -11.92
C ARG A 55 -7.00 -14.97 -12.67
N ILE A 56 -8.04 -14.17 -12.44
CA ILE A 56 -9.33 -14.30 -13.14
C ILE A 56 -9.16 -14.15 -14.64
N LYS A 57 -8.33 -13.19 -15.10
CA LYS A 57 -8.08 -12.98 -16.52
C LYS A 57 -7.38 -14.16 -17.20
N ASN A 58 -6.55 -14.92 -16.47
CA ASN A 58 -5.83 -16.08 -16.99
C ASN A 58 -6.62 -17.40 -16.90
N ILE A 59 -7.79 -17.42 -16.25
CA ILE A 59 -8.67 -18.61 -16.17
C ILE A 59 -9.58 -18.69 -17.42
N LYS A 60 -9.66 -17.62 -18.20
CA LYS A 60 -10.51 -17.51 -19.40
C LYS A 60 -9.74 -17.88 -20.66
#